data_AF-A0A812GH67-F1
#
_entry.id   AF-A0A812GH67-F1
#
_cell.length_a   1.000
_cell.length_b   1.000
_cell.length_c   1.000
_cell.angle_alpha   90.00
_cell.angle_beta   90.00
_cell.angle_gamma   90.00
#
_symmetry.space_group_name_H-M   'P 1'
#
loop_
_entity.id
_entity.type
_entity.pdbx_description
1 polymer ?
#
loop_
_entity_poly.entity_id
_entity_poly.type
_entity_poly.pdbx_seq_one_letter_code
_entity_poly.pdbx_strand_id
1 'polypeptide(L)'
;MKTSAADLVAQCVIEQKPVYEVDWKRNLVFCLFGAVYLGAFQYWYQVNIFKRMFTGVEKFTQQPVMAKLRDGPGLLALGAQTALDLGMLTFVYLPTFYVFKAGVFSSVWDASEWVKGGIGSYTKNWNKDVFDVFRVWGPADIVCFSVPLWLRLPVRHVVSFVWTAYLSFARGSNK
;
A
#
# COMPACT_ATOMS: atom_id res chain seq x y z
N MET A 1 -10.01 -10.00 2.07
CA MET A 1 -9.70 -11.09 3.01
C MET A 1 -8.38 -10.88 3.76
N LYS A 2 -7.22 -10.69 3.10
CA LYS A 2 -5.93 -10.51 3.80
C LYS A 2 -5.88 -9.33 4.78
N THR A 3 -6.56 -8.23 4.47
CA THR A 3 -6.61 -7.02 5.31
C THR A 3 -7.46 -7.21 6.56
N SER A 4 -8.57 -7.95 6.43
CA SER A 4 -9.44 -8.33 7.55
C SER A 4 -8.72 -9.28 8.50
N ALA A 5 -8.01 -10.28 7.97
CA ALA A 5 -7.19 -11.18 8.79
C ALA A 5 -6.04 -10.45 9.51
N ALA A 6 -5.36 -9.53 8.83
CA ALA A 6 -4.30 -8.71 9.44
C ALA A 6 -4.85 -7.82 10.58
N ASP A 7 -6.05 -7.26 10.42
CA ASP A 7 -6.68 -6.45 11.46
C ASP A 7 -7.11 -7.30 12.66
N LEU A 8 -7.68 -8.49 12.44
CA LEU A 8 -8.02 -9.41 13.54
C LEU A 8 -6.79 -9.86 14.34
N VAL A 9 -5.66 -10.11 13.67
CA VAL A 9 -4.39 -10.41 14.35
C VAL A 9 -3.91 -9.20 15.16
N ALA A 10 -4.02 -7.99 14.62
CA ALA A 10 -3.67 -6.78 15.36
C ALA A 10 -4.54 -6.60 16.61
N GLN A 11 -5.86 -6.83 16.51
CA GLN A 11 -6.77 -6.72 17.66
C GLN A 11 -6.50 -7.78 18.73
N CYS A 12 -6.42 -9.05 18.35
CA CYS A 12 -6.35 -10.15 19.32
C CYS A 12 -4.95 -10.37 19.87
N VAL A 13 -3.91 -10.19 19.05
CA VAL A 13 -2.53 -10.54 19.42
C VAL A 13 -1.74 -9.33 19.91
N ILE A 14 -1.92 -8.17 19.27
CA ILE A 14 -1.13 -6.97 19.57
C ILE A 14 -1.85 -6.08 20.59
N GLU A 15 -3.13 -5.81 20.40
CA GLU A 15 -3.94 -5.04 21.36
C GLU A 15 -4.42 -5.89 22.55
N GLN A 16 -4.17 -7.21 22.52
CA GLN A 16 -4.63 -8.18 23.52
C GLN A 16 -6.12 -8.09 23.84
N LYS A 17 -6.94 -7.68 22.88
CA LYS A 17 -8.39 -7.67 23.06
C LYS A 17 -8.91 -9.10 23.04
N PRO A 18 -9.74 -9.49 24.02
CA PRO A 18 -10.40 -10.77 23.96
C PRO A 18 -11.34 -10.83 22.75
N VAL A 19 -11.55 -12.02 22.19
CA VAL A 19 -12.25 -12.22 20.91
C VAL A 19 -13.68 -11.62 20.90
N TYR A 20 -14.31 -11.47 22.06
CA TYR A 20 -15.64 -10.86 22.20
C TYR A 20 -15.63 -9.32 22.19
N GLU A 21 -14.48 -8.67 22.38
CA GLU A 21 -14.27 -7.20 22.29
C GLU A 21 -13.74 -6.75 20.92
N VAL A 22 -13.66 -7.67 19.96
CA VAL A 22 -13.24 -7.37 18.59
C VAL A 22 -14.18 -6.34 17.97
N ASP A 23 -13.59 -5.26 17.46
CA ASP A 23 -14.29 -4.23 16.71
C ASP A 23 -14.55 -4.73 15.28
N TRP A 24 -15.75 -5.29 15.11
CA TRP A 24 -16.23 -5.78 13.82
C TRP A 24 -16.52 -4.67 12.81
N LYS A 25 -16.78 -3.44 13.24
CA LYS A 25 -16.96 -2.29 12.34
C LYS A 25 -15.62 -1.93 11.69
N ARG A 26 -14.55 -1.89 12.49
CA ARG A 26 -13.17 -1.74 12.02
C ARG A 26 -12.78 -2.85 11.04
N ASN A 27 -13.07 -4.10 11.39
CA ASN A 27 -12.77 -5.25 10.54
C ASN A 27 -13.52 -5.21 9.19
N LEU A 28 -14.79 -4.80 9.18
CA LEU A 28 -15.59 -4.63 7.96
C LEU A 28 -14.99 -3.53 7.06
N VAL A 29 -14.52 -2.42 7.64
CA VAL A 29 -13.87 -1.34 6.90
C VAL A 29 -12.54 -1.80 6.30
N PHE A 30 -11.71 -2.53 7.04
CA PHE A 30 -10.50 -3.16 6.48
C PHE A 30 -10.83 -4.17 5.38
N CYS A 31 -11.96 -4.87 5.48
CA CYS A 31 -12.44 -5.76 4.45
C CYS A 31 -12.86 -5.00 3.18
N LEU A 32 -13.66 -3.93 3.32
CA LEU A 32 -14.13 -3.08 2.21
C LEU A 32 -12.97 -2.34 1.54
N PHE A 33 -12.06 -1.74 2.32
CA PHE A 33 -10.84 -1.11 1.81
C PHE A 33 -9.97 -2.14 1.07
N GLY A 34 -9.79 -3.33 1.65
CA GLY A 34 -9.05 -4.40 0.99
C GLY A 34 -9.70 -4.93 -0.29
N ALA A 35 -11.04 -4.93 -0.36
CA ALA A 35 -11.76 -5.40 -1.54
C ALA A 35 -11.77 -4.35 -2.66
N VAL A 36 -12.09 -3.10 -2.33
CA VAL A 36 -12.24 -2.01 -3.31
C VAL A 36 -10.89 -1.46 -3.74
N TYR A 37 -10.01 -1.12 -2.79
CA TYR A 37 -8.73 -0.50 -3.10
C TYR A 37 -7.68 -1.53 -3.51
N LEU A 38 -7.37 -2.50 -2.64
CA LEU A 38 -6.33 -3.51 -2.92
C LEU A 38 -6.78 -4.58 -3.91
N GLY A 39 -8.08 -4.81 -4.06
CA GLY A 39 -8.65 -5.75 -5.02
C GLY A 39 -8.93 -5.08 -6.36
N ALA A 40 -10.05 -4.36 -6.45
CA ALA A 40 -10.56 -3.84 -7.72
C ALA A 40 -9.65 -2.75 -8.34
N PHE A 41 -9.31 -1.71 -7.58
CA PHE A 41 -8.52 -0.60 -8.10
C PHE A 41 -7.07 -1.00 -8.41
N GLN A 42 -6.42 -1.73 -7.50
CA GLN A 42 -5.05 -2.20 -7.73
C GLN A 42 -4.99 -3.16 -8.94
N TYR A 43 -5.95 -4.08 -9.10
CA TYR A 43 -5.99 -4.96 -10.27
C TYR A 43 -6.20 -4.16 -11.55
N TRP A 44 -7.17 -3.25 -11.57
CA TRP A 44 -7.43 -2.41 -12.74
C TRP A 44 -6.21 -1.57 -13.14
N TYR A 45 -5.57 -0.92 -12.18
CA TYR A 45 -4.36 -0.11 -12.40
C TYR A 45 -3.18 -0.96 -12.90
N GLN A 46 -2.89 -2.09 -12.25
CA GLN A 46 -1.77 -2.95 -12.63
C GLN A 46 -1.98 -3.64 -13.98
N VAL A 47 -3.20 -4.10 -14.28
CA VAL A 47 -3.48 -4.87 -15.50
C VAL A 47 -3.76 -3.97 -16.70
N ASN A 48 -4.51 -2.88 -16.54
CA ASN A 48 -4.92 -2.05 -17.68
C ASN A 48 -3.99 -0.87 -17.93
N ILE A 49 -3.46 -0.23 -16.88
CA ILE A 49 -2.62 0.97 -17.04
C ILE A 49 -1.14 0.56 -17.13
N PHE A 50 -0.64 -0.21 -16.16
CA PHE A 50 0.77 -0.58 -16.11
C PHE A 50 1.22 -1.40 -17.32
N LYS A 51 0.41 -2.38 -17.78
CA LYS A 51 0.72 -3.16 -18.98
C LYS A 51 0.74 -2.32 -20.25
N ARG A 52 -0.07 -1.26 -20.33
CA ARG A 52 -0.13 -0.36 -21.50
C ARG A 52 1.00 0.66 -21.51
N MET A 53 1.39 1.18 -20.35
CA MET A 53 2.42 2.21 -20.25
C MET A 53 3.84 1.65 -20.36
N PHE A 54 4.06 0.39 -19.97
CA PHE A 54 5.38 -0.22 -19.98
C PHE A 54 5.42 -1.47 -20.86
N THR A 55 5.52 -1.24 -22.18
CA THR A 55 5.74 -2.30 -23.17
C THR A 55 7.23 -2.67 -23.18
N GLY A 56 7.56 -3.97 -23.15
CA GLY A 56 8.96 -4.45 -23.19
C GLY A 56 9.65 -4.66 -21.85
N VAL A 57 8.97 -4.44 -20.71
CA VAL A 57 9.53 -4.72 -19.36
C VAL A 57 9.91 -6.18 -19.18
N GLU A 58 9.21 -7.08 -19.85
CA GLU A 58 9.50 -8.51 -19.81
C GLU A 58 10.93 -8.82 -20.28
N LYS A 59 11.36 -8.20 -21.39
CA LYS A 59 12.73 -8.31 -21.91
C LYS A 59 13.75 -7.81 -20.89
N PHE A 60 13.49 -6.67 -20.24
CA PHE A 60 14.38 -6.15 -19.21
C PHE A 60 14.48 -7.10 -18.01
N THR A 61 13.35 -7.61 -17.50
CA THR A 61 13.35 -8.45 -16.29
C THR A 61 14.04 -9.80 -16.47
N GLN A 62 14.11 -10.31 -17.70
CA GLN A 62 14.76 -11.58 -18.04
C GLN A 62 16.28 -11.47 -18.24
N GLN A 63 16.82 -10.25 -18.36
CA GLN A 63 18.26 -10.05 -18.53
C GLN A 63 19.06 -10.39 -17.25
N PRO A 64 20.32 -10.86 -17.39
CA PRO A 64 21.24 -10.97 -16.26
C PRO A 64 21.55 -9.58 -15.69
N VAL A 65 21.88 -9.51 -14.39
CA VAL A 65 22.04 -8.24 -13.65
C VAL A 65 23.00 -7.26 -14.34
N MET A 66 24.13 -7.76 -14.86
CA MET A 66 25.12 -6.91 -15.54
C MET A 66 24.60 -6.31 -16.86
N ALA A 67 23.72 -7.03 -17.56
CA ALA A 67 23.08 -6.52 -18.78
C ALA A 67 21.99 -5.49 -18.45
N LYS A 68 21.23 -5.70 -17.37
CA LYS A 68 20.23 -4.72 -16.87
C LYS A 68 20.85 -3.36 -16.56
N LEU A 69 22.05 -3.35 -15.96
CA LEU A 69 22.76 -2.11 -15.64
C LEU A 69 23.20 -1.32 -16.89
N ARG A 70 23.23 -1.95 -18.06
CA ARG A 70 23.57 -1.34 -19.35
C ARG A 70 22.34 -1.04 -20.22
N ASP A 71 21.18 -1.56 -19.84
CA ASP A 71 19.90 -1.32 -20.53
C ASP A 71 19.28 0.00 -20.05
N GLY A 72 19.74 1.11 -20.64
CA GLY A 72 19.24 2.47 -20.34
C GLY A 72 17.71 2.59 -20.44
N PRO A 73 17.07 2.14 -21.54
CA PRO A 73 15.61 2.11 -21.65
C PRO A 73 14.93 1.29 -20.55
N GLY A 74 15.48 0.13 -20.19
CA GLY A 74 14.99 -0.71 -19.11
C GLY A 74 15.10 -0.08 -17.72
N LEU A 75 16.22 0.60 -17.44
CA LEU A 75 16.43 1.37 -16.21
C LEU A 75 15.49 2.57 -16.11
N LEU A 76 15.25 3.28 -17.22
CA LEU A 76 14.26 4.36 -17.27
C LEU A 76 12.85 3.83 -16.99
N ALA A 77 12.48 2.70 -17.60
CA ALA A 77 11.21 2.04 -17.33
C ALA A 77 11.08 1.56 -15.87
N LEU A 78 12.17 1.08 -15.26
CA LEU A 78 12.20 0.72 -13.84
C LEU A 78 12.02 1.94 -12.94
N GLY A 79 12.72 3.03 -13.23
CA GLY A 79 12.59 4.30 -12.50
C GLY A 79 11.18 4.88 -12.62
N ALA A 80 10.60 4.86 -13.82
CA ALA A 80 9.25 5.33 -14.07
C ALA A 80 8.18 4.45 -13.37
N GLN A 81 8.33 3.12 -13.40
CA GLN A 81 7.45 2.20 -12.64
C GLN A 81 7.52 2.49 -11.14
N THR A 82 8.72 2.70 -10.61
CA THR A 82 8.96 3.03 -9.19
C THR A 82 8.35 4.38 -8.82
N ALA A 83 8.58 5.42 -9.62
CA ALA A 83 8.05 6.75 -9.36
C ALA A 83 6.51 6.78 -9.39
N LEU A 84 5.90 6.06 -10.34
CA LEU A 84 4.44 5.93 -10.41
C LEU A 84 3.85 5.18 -9.21
N ASP A 85 4.48 4.09 -8.77
CA ASP A 85 3.97 3.34 -7.62
C ASP A 85 4.09 4.15 -6.33
N LEU A 86 5.23 4.80 -6.11
CA LEU A 86 5.43 5.74 -5.00
C LEU A 86 4.43 6.90 -5.04
N GLY A 87 4.16 7.45 -6.23
CA GLY A 87 3.14 8.46 -6.45
C GLY A 87 1.75 7.94 -6.07
N MET A 88 1.38 6.75 -6.52
CA MET A 88 0.09 6.14 -6.17
C MET A 88 -0.04 5.85 -4.67
N LEU A 89 1.04 5.40 -4.03
CA LEU A 89 1.08 5.17 -2.59
C LEU A 89 0.90 6.48 -1.81
N THR A 90 1.49 7.56 -2.30
CA THR A 90 1.49 8.88 -1.66
C THR A 90 0.19 9.66 -1.89
N PHE A 91 -0.30 9.69 -3.13
CA PHE A 91 -1.41 10.56 -3.52
C PHE A 91 -2.78 9.87 -3.52
N VAL A 92 -2.80 8.53 -3.47
CA VAL A 92 -4.06 7.79 -3.51
C VAL A 92 -4.19 6.89 -2.29
N TYR A 93 -3.22 6.02 -2.02
CA TYR A 93 -3.32 5.04 -0.94
C TYR A 93 -3.36 5.69 0.44
N LEU A 94 -2.38 6.54 0.77
CA LEU A 94 -2.30 7.20 2.08
C LEU A 94 -3.51 8.09 2.38
N PRO A 95 -3.95 9.02 1.50
CA PRO A 95 -5.17 9.79 1.72
C PRO A 95 -6.38 8.90 1.97
N THR A 96 -6.56 7.86 1.13
CA THR A 96 -7.68 6.93 1.26
C THR A 96 -7.62 6.23 2.62
N PHE A 97 -6.46 5.72 3.02
CA PHE A 97 -6.24 5.11 4.34
C PHE A 97 -6.63 6.07 5.48
N TYR A 98 -6.24 7.34 5.41
CA TYR A 98 -6.57 8.33 6.44
C TYR A 98 -8.06 8.66 6.50
N VAL A 99 -8.74 8.76 5.36
CA VAL A 99 -10.20 8.98 5.30
C VAL A 99 -10.94 7.79 5.91
N PHE A 100 -10.54 6.56 5.58
CA PHE A 100 -11.13 5.37 6.20
C PHE A 100 -10.81 5.29 7.70
N LYS A 101 -9.58 5.63 8.11
CA LYS A 101 -9.21 5.72 9.53
C LYS A 101 -10.11 6.72 10.26
N ALA A 102 -10.31 7.92 9.70
CA ALA A 102 -11.19 8.93 10.28
C ALA A 102 -12.64 8.44 10.40
N GLY A 103 -13.15 7.72 9.39
CA GLY A 103 -14.49 7.14 9.46
C GLY A 103 -14.67 6.05 10.51
N VAL A 104 -13.65 5.20 10.72
CA VAL A 104 -13.69 4.14 11.74
C VAL A 104 -13.69 4.69 13.16
N PHE A 105 -12.88 5.73 13.41
CA PHE A 105 -12.73 6.32 14.75
C PHE A 105 -13.66 7.51 15.01
N SER A 106 -14.51 7.89 14.05
CA SER A 106 -15.51 8.93 14.25
C SER A 106 -16.73 8.40 14.99
N SER A 107 -17.25 9.18 15.93
CA SER A 107 -18.56 8.95 16.55
C SER A 107 -19.72 9.38 15.65
N VAL A 108 -19.44 10.13 14.58
CA VAL A 108 -20.42 10.71 13.64
C VAL A 108 -20.34 9.99 12.30
N TRP A 109 -21.48 9.54 11.79
CA TRP A 109 -21.58 8.81 10.52
C TRP A 109 -21.80 9.76 9.33
N ASP A 110 -20.85 10.67 9.12
CA ASP A 110 -20.84 11.63 8.02
C ASP A 110 -19.55 11.51 7.18
N ALA A 111 -19.70 11.15 5.91
CA ALA A 111 -18.59 11.00 4.97
C ALA A 111 -17.80 12.30 4.76
N SER A 112 -18.45 13.47 4.84
CA SER A 112 -17.80 14.78 4.70
C SER A 112 -16.81 15.03 5.84
N GLU A 113 -17.18 14.64 7.06
CA GLU A 113 -16.31 14.77 8.23
C GLU A 113 -15.13 13.79 8.16
N TRP A 114 -15.35 12.58 7.66
CA TRP A 114 -14.29 11.60 7.49
C TRP A 114 -13.26 12.05 6.46
N VAL A 115 -13.72 12.61 5.34
CA VAL A 115 -12.84 13.15 4.31
C VAL A 115 -12.04 14.33 4.85
N LYS A 116 -12.70 15.29 5.49
CA LYS A 116 -12.00 16.46 6.07
C LYS A 116 -11.03 16.08 7.18
N GLY A 117 -11.46 15.22 8.11
CA GLY A 117 -10.63 14.77 9.24
C GLY A 117 -9.47 13.88 8.79
N GLY A 118 -9.73 12.99 7.83
CA GLY A 118 -8.73 12.12 7.22
C GLY A 118 -7.67 12.92 6.45
N ILE A 119 -8.08 13.74 5.50
CA ILE A 119 -7.15 14.57 4.72
C ILE A 119 -6.40 15.54 5.65
N GLY A 120 -7.07 16.17 6.61
CA GLY A 120 -6.40 17.05 7.58
C GLY A 120 -5.33 16.32 8.41
N SER A 121 -5.60 15.10 8.84
CA SER A 121 -4.63 14.26 9.56
C SER A 121 -3.48 13.79 8.66
N TYR A 122 -3.76 13.52 7.39
CA TYR A 122 -2.74 13.16 6.42
C TYR A 122 -1.80 14.34 6.14
N THR A 123 -2.34 15.53 5.87
CA THR A 123 -1.55 16.74 5.62
C THR A 123 -0.63 17.07 6.80
N LYS A 124 -1.09 16.88 8.04
CA LYS A 124 -0.25 17.06 9.24
C LYS A 124 0.90 16.07 9.31
N ASN A 125 0.69 14.82 8.90
CA ASN A 125 1.69 13.76 8.95
C ASN A 125 2.47 13.57 7.64
N TRP A 126 2.19 14.40 6.62
CA TRP A 126 2.67 14.27 5.25
C TRP A 126 4.16 13.96 5.18
N ASN A 127 5.00 14.79 5.81
CA ASN A 127 6.46 14.65 5.73
C ASN A 127 6.93 13.30 6.25
N LYS A 128 6.40 12.85 7.40
CA LYS A 128 6.78 11.59 8.01
C LYS A 128 6.28 10.41 7.17
N ASP A 129 5.05 10.49 6.70
CA ASP A 129 4.39 9.40 6.00
C ASP A 129 4.97 9.19 4.60
N VAL A 130 5.20 10.26 3.86
CA VAL A 130 5.85 10.22 2.55
C VAL A 130 7.28 9.74 2.71
N PHE A 131 8.01 10.22 3.72
CA PHE A 131 9.36 9.73 4.00
C PHE A 131 9.38 8.22 4.28
N ASP A 132 8.47 7.72 5.12
CA ASP A 132 8.37 6.29 5.44
C ASP A 132 7.98 5.45 4.22
N VAL A 133 7.04 5.94 3.39
CA VAL A 133 6.68 5.30 2.11
C VAL A 133 7.91 5.18 1.22
N PHE A 134 8.63 6.28 0.99
CA PHE A 134 9.79 6.28 0.10
C PHE A 134 10.92 5.40 0.64
N ARG A 135 11.12 5.38 1.96
CA ARG A 135 12.14 4.56 2.62
C ARG A 135 11.87 3.06 2.51
N VAL A 136 10.62 2.64 2.57
CA VAL A 136 10.25 1.22 2.50
C VAL A 136 9.98 0.79 1.06
N TRP A 137 9.11 1.50 0.36
CA TRP A 137 8.65 1.13 -0.98
C TRP A 137 9.66 1.50 -2.06
N GLY A 138 10.45 2.56 -1.90
CA GLY A 138 11.48 2.92 -2.88
C GLY A 138 12.46 1.78 -3.20
N PRO A 139 13.20 1.24 -2.21
CA PRO A 139 14.08 0.10 -2.45
C PRO A 139 13.31 -1.17 -2.80
N ALA A 140 12.14 -1.39 -2.21
CA ALA A 140 11.33 -2.57 -2.49
C ALA A 140 10.82 -2.61 -3.94
N ASP A 141 10.41 -1.47 -4.50
CA ASP A 141 9.92 -1.34 -5.86
C ASP A 141 11.06 -1.49 -6.88
N ILE A 142 12.25 -0.98 -6.59
CA ILE A 142 13.44 -1.24 -7.41
C ILE A 142 13.68 -2.75 -7.52
N VAL A 143 13.66 -3.46 -6.39
CA VAL A 143 13.80 -4.92 -6.38
C VAL A 143 12.65 -5.59 -7.12
N CYS A 144 11.40 -5.23 -6.79
CA CYS A 144 10.20 -5.80 -7.36
C CYS A 144 10.13 -5.60 -8.89
N PHE A 145 10.46 -4.43 -9.40
CA PHE A 145 10.44 -4.18 -10.84
C PHE A 145 11.67 -4.73 -11.57
N SER A 146 12.75 -5.05 -10.86
CA SER A 146 13.94 -5.70 -11.43
C SER A 146 13.81 -7.24 -11.58
N VAL A 147 12.95 -7.88 -10.79
CA VAL A 147 12.76 -9.35 -10.84
C VAL A 147 11.81 -9.79 -11.97
N PRO A 148 11.88 -11.07 -12.39
CA PRO A 148 10.95 -11.62 -13.37
C PRO A 148 9.48 -11.38 -13.02
N LEU A 149 8.63 -11.19 -14.04
CA LEU A 149 7.21 -10.84 -13.87
C LEU A 149 6.45 -11.75 -12.90
N TRP A 150 6.73 -13.05 -12.91
CA TRP A 150 6.09 -14.02 -12.02
C TRP A 150 6.47 -13.86 -10.54
N LEU A 151 7.67 -13.30 -10.25
CA LEU A 151 8.16 -13.10 -8.89
C LEU A 151 7.72 -11.74 -8.29
N ARG A 152 7.26 -10.81 -9.12
CA ARG A 152 6.80 -9.48 -8.69
C ARG A 152 5.69 -9.54 -7.66
N LEU A 153 4.66 -10.36 -7.91
CA LEU A 153 3.50 -10.47 -7.03
C LEU A 153 3.90 -11.05 -5.65
N PRO A 154 4.64 -12.19 -5.57
CA PRO A 154 5.18 -12.67 -4.30
C PRO A 154 5.99 -11.65 -3.52
N VAL A 155 6.98 -11.00 -4.16
CA VAL A 155 7.86 -10.00 -3.51
C VAL A 155 7.03 -8.83 -2.97
N ARG A 156 6.11 -8.31 -3.79
CA ARG A 156 5.22 -7.22 -3.39
C ARG A 156 4.31 -7.62 -2.24
N HIS A 157 3.84 -8.87 -2.17
CA HIS A 157 3.01 -9.35 -1.07
C HIS A 157 3.76 -9.42 0.25
N VAL A 158 5.02 -9.87 0.23
CA VAL A 158 5.88 -9.89 1.43
C VAL A 158 6.11 -8.46 1.94
N VAL A 159 6.49 -7.54 1.05
CA VAL A 159 6.70 -6.12 1.41
C VAL A 159 5.40 -5.50 1.91
N SER A 160 4.28 -5.76 1.25
CA SER A 160 2.95 -5.28 1.65
C SER A 160 2.55 -5.76 3.04
N PHE A 161 2.89 -7.00 3.40
CA PHE A 161 2.64 -7.53 4.74
C PHE A 161 3.46 -6.77 5.79
N VAL A 162 4.76 -6.60 5.57
CA VAL A 162 5.66 -5.86 6.48
C VAL A 162 5.22 -4.40 6.63
N TRP A 163 4.85 -3.74 5.52
CA TRP A 163 4.35 -2.36 5.52
C TRP A 163 3.04 -2.22 6.29
N THR A 164 2.11 -3.16 6.12
CA THR A 164 0.83 -3.14 6.85
C THR A 164 1.05 -3.30 8.35
N ALA A 165 1.98 -4.19 8.75
CA ALA A 165 2.38 -4.33 10.14
C ALA A 165 3.01 -3.04 10.69
N TYR A 166 3.96 -2.44 9.95
CA TYR A 166 4.59 -1.17 10.33
C TYR A 166 3.56 -0.04 10.54
N LEU A 167 2.63 0.15 9.60
CA LEU A 167 1.58 1.16 9.71
C LEU A 167 0.68 0.92 10.93
N SER A 168 0.36 -0.35 11.21
CA SER A 168 -0.41 -0.72 12.39
C SER A 168 0.32 -0.37 13.68
N PHE A 169 1.63 -0.63 13.80
CA PHE A 169 2.42 -0.24 14.97
C PHE A 169 2.60 1.27 15.09
N ALA A 170 3.02 1.94 14.01
CA ALA A 170 3.35 3.35 14.01
C ALA A 170 2.12 4.26 14.20
N ARG A 171 0.92 3.78 13.85
CA ARG A 171 -0.31 4.59 13.85
C ARG A 171 -1.52 3.96 14.54
N GLY A 172 -1.40 2.76 15.09
CA GLY A 172 -2.41 2.11 15.94
C GLY A 172 -2.27 2.44 17.42
N SER A 173 -1.07 2.86 17.87
CA SER A 173 -0.87 3.38 19.22
C SER A 173 -1.32 4.85 19.28
N ASN A 174 -2.59 5.08 19.65
CA ASN A 174 -2.99 6.38 20.19
C ASN A 174 -2.41 6.51 21.60
N LYS A 175 -1.29 7.22 21.72
CA LYS A 175 -1.03 8.03 22.91
C LYS A 175 -1.27 9.48 22.54
#